data_AF-A0A2E2JIE9-F1
#
_entry.id   AF-A0A2E2JIE9-F1
#
_cell.length_a   1.000
_cell.length_b   1.000
_cell.length_c   1.000
_cell.angle_alpha   90.00
_cell.angle_beta   90.00
_cell.angle_gamma   90.00
#
_symmetry.space_group_name_H-M   'P 1'
#
loop_
_entity.id
_entity.type
_entity.pdbx_description
1 polymer ?
#
loop_
_entity_poly.entity_id
_entity_poly.type
_entity_poly.pdbx_seq_one_letter_code
_entity_poly.pdbx_strand_id
1 'polypeptide(L)'
;MISIRTNGAAMTALANLRSLQSASDANQTAMATGYRVGSAADNASYWSIATGMRSDVKALGAVADALGLGSATTDVAYTSMVQVGDMLADIKERLVVAMEPGVDRQKVQAEISQLQAAIVATSQAASFSGQNWLQTNVPDIYETPVDRRSTMLVASLSRSSTSGLSVGTIGVDLQKTSLFNVDGGGMLQPDPRSPRNIGGLRSIAAVYPPSYTPSNTASSVDRTFTFSGPVTFGLSDTMTFTMTVDADNPGTPGLPGPYDLGQDISVVIDRALVDATTGRTDGVVADYHEMIQVLDAAITGNEVSVGHVTVWNSTTQTYDLVPNAINFRDRETSGKPGASFAIKDFATTASGTGGLGNTATIYGERASTVTLDFQPFRIYRDVEVSYSLTANSVSRSYLIDRDLVDRVLGTDDGWVNTAADMHAILTDLNDIPDLLIEETAGDIVLRLDPAVNREAGTKSRMVVSGLQVNIEPLTAIGILDVDVAANPNAIEDYLQQVDTMQQRVVSGAAVLGAISKRLEMQTEFTRTVTQTLEQGISRLVDADMEETSTRYRALEAQRQLAVQSLSLANSTPDIALSLFR
;
A
#
# COMPACT_ATOMS: atom_id res chain seq x y z
N MET A 1 -59.76 -72.81 -48.40
CA MET A 1 -60.54 -72.33 -49.57
C MET A 1 -59.75 -71.23 -50.26
N ILE A 2 -59.32 -71.46 -51.50
CA ILE A 2 -58.65 -70.43 -52.32
C ILE A 2 -59.76 -69.61 -52.99
N SER A 3 -59.88 -68.33 -52.65
CA SER A 3 -60.85 -67.40 -53.26
C SER A 3 -60.24 -66.78 -54.52
N ILE A 4 -60.93 -66.90 -55.66
CA ILE A 4 -60.52 -66.28 -56.94
C ILE A 4 -60.77 -64.76 -56.94
N ARG A 5 -61.67 -64.26 -56.06
CA ARG A 5 -62.00 -62.82 -55.98
C ARG A 5 -61.05 -62.01 -55.09
N THR A 6 -60.27 -62.67 -54.24
CA THR A 6 -59.31 -62.03 -53.32
C THR A 6 -58.03 -62.85 -53.26
N ASN A 7 -56.99 -62.42 -53.97
CA ASN A 7 -55.69 -63.08 -53.98
C ASN A 7 -54.89 -62.69 -52.72
N GLY A 8 -55.03 -63.50 -51.66
CA GLY A 8 -54.34 -63.27 -50.38
C GLY A 8 -52.81 -63.27 -50.48
N ALA A 9 -52.24 -64.05 -51.41
CA ALA A 9 -50.79 -64.08 -51.64
C ALA A 9 -50.29 -62.77 -52.26
N ALA A 10 -51.01 -62.24 -53.26
CA ALA A 10 -50.69 -60.96 -53.87
C ALA A 10 -50.91 -59.77 -52.92
N MET A 11 -51.95 -59.80 -52.07
CA MET A 11 -52.15 -58.74 -51.06
C MET A 11 -51.04 -58.72 -50.01
N THR A 12 -50.58 -59.90 -49.58
CA THR A 12 -49.46 -60.03 -48.63
C THR A 12 -48.15 -59.57 -49.27
N ALA A 13 -47.89 -59.98 -50.51
CA ALA A 13 -46.72 -59.51 -51.27
C ALA A 13 -46.76 -57.99 -51.53
N LEU A 14 -47.93 -57.40 -51.79
CA LEU A 14 -48.10 -55.96 -51.95
C LEU A 14 -47.91 -55.20 -50.64
N ALA A 15 -48.40 -55.74 -49.51
CA ALA A 15 -48.16 -55.16 -48.19
C ALA A 15 -46.66 -55.18 -47.85
N ASN A 16 -45.97 -56.28 -48.15
CA ASN A 16 -44.52 -56.38 -48.01
C ASN A 16 -43.78 -55.41 -48.94
N LEU A 17 -44.20 -55.28 -50.20
CA LEU A 17 -43.60 -54.33 -51.15
C LEU A 17 -43.79 -52.88 -50.71
N ARG A 18 -44.98 -52.51 -50.20
CA ARG A 18 -45.23 -51.18 -49.64
C ARG A 18 -44.37 -50.91 -48.41
N SER A 19 -44.18 -51.91 -47.55
CA SER A 19 -43.28 -51.83 -46.40
C SER A 19 -41.81 -51.66 -46.81
N LEU A 20 -41.36 -52.35 -47.86
CA LEU A 20 -40.00 -52.21 -48.42
C LEU A 20 -39.82 -50.85 -49.10
N GLN A 21 -40.84 -50.37 -49.82
CA GLN A 21 -40.86 -49.05 -50.44
C GLN A 21 -40.71 -47.96 -49.35
N SER A 22 -41.53 -48.01 -48.29
CA SER A 22 -41.42 -47.03 -47.20
C SER A 22 -40.07 -47.09 -46.48
N ALA A 23 -39.48 -48.29 -46.31
CA ALA A 23 -38.15 -48.44 -45.71
C ALA A 23 -37.04 -47.91 -46.64
N SER A 24 -37.17 -48.09 -47.95
CA SER A 24 -36.25 -47.54 -48.96
C SER A 24 -36.30 -46.02 -48.98
N ASP A 25 -37.50 -45.43 -48.99
CA ASP A 25 -37.70 -43.98 -48.99
C ASP A 25 -37.15 -43.32 -47.71
N ALA A 26 -37.32 -43.99 -46.55
CA ALA A 26 -36.75 -43.54 -45.28
C ALA A 26 -35.20 -43.57 -45.30
N ASN A 27 -34.59 -44.65 -45.79
CA ASN A 27 -33.13 -44.73 -45.95
C ASN A 27 -32.61 -43.71 -46.95
N GLN A 28 -33.32 -43.49 -48.06
CA GLN A 28 -32.95 -42.47 -49.03
C GLN A 28 -32.98 -41.06 -48.43
N THR A 29 -33.98 -40.78 -47.57
CA THR A 29 -34.08 -39.51 -46.86
C THR A 29 -32.94 -39.34 -45.84
N ALA A 30 -32.60 -40.40 -45.09
CA ALA A 30 -31.45 -40.37 -44.19
C ALA A 30 -30.12 -40.18 -44.93
N MET A 31 -29.95 -40.81 -46.10
CA MET A 31 -28.77 -40.60 -46.98
C MET A 31 -28.74 -39.18 -47.56
N ALA A 32 -29.87 -38.61 -47.93
CA ALA A 32 -29.95 -37.28 -48.53
C ALA A 32 -29.73 -36.16 -47.51
N THR A 33 -30.26 -36.34 -46.29
CA THR A 33 -30.17 -35.33 -45.21
C THR A 33 -28.93 -35.51 -44.33
N GLY A 34 -28.30 -36.69 -44.35
CA GLY A 34 -27.22 -37.07 -43.43
C GLY A 34 -27.70 -37.36 -42.00
N TYR A 35 -29.00 -37.26 -41.72
CA TYR A 35 -29.57 -37.45 -40.39
C TYR A 35 -30.44 -38.72 -40.34
N ARG A 36 -30.18 -39.55 -39.32
CA ARG A 36 -31.08 -40.64 -38.90
C ARG A 36 -32.31 -40.10 -38.18
N VAL A 37 -32.17 -38.99 -37.45
CA VAL A 37 -33.26 -38.29 -36.74
C VAL A 37 -33.21 -36.81 -37.10
N GLY A 38 -33.93 -36.42 -38.15
CA GLY A 38 -33.94 -35.03 -38.65
C GLY A 38 -35.05 -34.17 -38.02
N SER A 39 -36.15 -34.80 -37.65
CA SER A 39 -37.36 -34.15 -37.15
C SER A 39 -37.91 -34.82 -35.88
N ALA A 40 -38.79 -34.12 -35.17
CA ALA A 40 -39.48 -34.68 -34.00
C ALA A 40 -40.35 -35.90 -34.34
N ALA A 41 -40.78 -36.04 -35.60
CA ALA A 41 -41.56 -37.17 -36.07
C ALA A 41 -40.72 -38.46 -36.17
N ASP A 42 -39.41 -38.35 -36.39
CA ASP A 42 -38.51 -39.50 -36.52
C ASP A 42 -38.21 -40.12 -35.15
N ASN A 43 -37.88 -39.27 -34.16
CA ASN A 43 -37.77 -39.65 -32.75
C ASN A 43 -37.79 -38.39 -31.86
N ALA A 44 -38.93 -38.13 -31.21
CA ALA A 44 -39.12 -36.92 -30.41
C ALA A 44 -38.09 -36.77 -29.26
N SER A 45 -37.66 -37.88 -28.64
CA SER A 45 -36.73 -37.83 -27.51
C SER A 45 -35.31 -37.47 -27.95
N TYR A 46 -34.78 -38.17 -28.97
CA TYR A 46 -33.44 -37.86 -29.50
C TYR A 46 -33.40 -36.50 -30.17
N TRP A 47 -34.45 -36.12 -30.90
CA TRP A 47 -34.54 -34.80 -31.54
C TRP A 47 -34.56 -33.67 -30.51
N SER A 48 -35.31 -33.81 -29.41
CA SER A 48 -35.38 -32.79 -28.34
C SER A 48 -34.03 -32.62 -27.63
N ILE A 49 -33.36 -33.73 -27.28
CA ILE A 49 -32.03 -33.69 -26.66
C ILE A 49 -31.01 -33.04 -27.60
N ALA A 50 -30.96 -33.48 -28.87
CA ALA A 50 -30.02 -32.94 -29.85
C ALA A 50 -30.29 -31.46 -30.16
N THR A 51 -31.54 -31.02 -30.18
CA THR A 51 -31.89 -29.60 -30.35
C THR A 51 -31.46 -28.77 -29.16
N GLY A 52 -31.62 -29.28 -27.93
CA GLY A 52 -31.08 -28.67 -26.71
C GLY A 52 -29.55 -28.53 -26.76
N MET A 53 -28.85 -29.61 -27.10
CA MET A 53 -27.39 -29.60 -27.24
C MET A 53 -26.91 -28.65 -28.35
N ARG A 54 -27.62 -28.58 -29.49
CA ARG A 54 -27.32 -27.58 -30.55
C ARG A 54 -27.51 -26.15 -30.06
N SER A 55 -28.51 -25.90 -29.22
CA SER A 55 -28.69 -24.60 -28.58
C SER A 55 -27.53 -24.27 -27.64
N ASP A 56 -27.03 -25.26 -26.89
CA ASP A 56 -25.88 -25.10 -25.99
C ASP A 56 -24.61 -24.77 -26.78
N VAL A 57 -24.34 -25.48 -27.88
CA VAL A 57 -23.22 -25.19 -28.78
C VAL A 57 -23.27 -23.74 -29.29
N LYS A 58 -24.45 -23.24 -29.68
CA LYS A 58 -24.60 -21.83 -30.11
C LYS A 58 -24.29 -20.85 -28.97
N ALA A 59 -24.76 -21.13 -27.76
CA ALA A 59 -24.52 -20.27 -26.60
C ALA A 59 -23.04 -20.30 -26.18
N LEU A 60 -22.38 -21.46 -26.26
CA LEU A 60 -20.93 -21.59 -26.05
C LEU A 60 -20.12 -20.88 -27.14
N GLY A 61 -20.62 -20.82 -28.38
CA GLY A 61 -20.04 -20.01 -29.44
C GLY A 61 -19.99 -18.52 -29.06
N ALA A 62 -21.08 -17.98 -28.53
CA ALA A 62 -21.10 -16.59 -28.04
C ALA A 62 -20.14 -16.37 -26.85
N VAL A 63 -19.95 -17.37 -25.98
CA VAL A 63 -18.93 -17.32 -24.92
C VAL A 63 -17.52 -17.35 -25.50
N ALA A 64 -17.25 -18.16 -26.53
CA ALA A 64 -15.96 -18.22 -27.20
C ALA A 64 -15.61 -16.88 -27.87
N ASP A 65 -16.58 -16.22 -28.51
CA ASP A 65 -16.40 -14.88 -29.07
C ASP A 65 -16.05 -13.85 -27.97
N ALA A 66 -16.76 -13.89 -26.84
CA ALA A 66 -16.50 -13.00 -25.71
C ALA A 66 -15.15 -13.26 -25.04
N LEU A 67 -14.73 -14.54 -24.92
CA LEU A 67 -13.41 -14.93 -24.46
C LEU A 67 -12.31 -14.42 -25.39
N GLY A 68 -12.52 -14.49 -26.71
CA GLY A 68 -11.60 -13.92 -27.71
C GLY A 68 -11.46 -12.41 -27.56
N LEU A 69 -12.57 -11.69 -27.36
CA LEU A 69 -12.56 -10.24 -27.08
C LEU A 69 -11.81 -9.93 -25.76
N GLY A 70 -12.07 -10.71 -24.71
CA GLY A 70 -11.40 -10.57 -23.42
C GLY A 70 -9.89 -10.83 -23.50
N SER A 71 -9.48 -11.85 -24.26
CA SER A 71 -8.06 -12.16 -24.50
C SER A 71 -7.38 -10.99 -25.20
N ALA A 72 -7.94 -10.52 -26.32
CA ALA A 72 -7.37 -9.41 -27.07
C ALA A 72 -7.26 -8.13 -26.22
N THR A 73 -8.26 -7.82 -25.40
CA THR A 73 -8.20 -6.66 -24.49
C THR A 73 -7.12 -6.82 -23.44
N THR A 74 -7.01 -8.02 -22.84
CA THR A 74 -5.98 -8.34 -21.83
C THR A 74 -4.58 -8.27 -22.43
N ASP A 75 -4.39 -8.78 -23.65
CA ASP A 75 -3.10 -8.81 -24.35
C ASP A 75 -2.63 -7.40 -24.73
N VAL A 76 -3.55 -6.52 -25.18
CA VAL A 76 -3.25 -5.10 -25.43
C VAL A 76 -2.81 -4.41 -24.14
N ALA A 77 -3.59 -4.56 -23.06
CA ALA A 77 -3.25 -3.97 -21.76
C ALA A 77 -1.91 -4.49 -21.23
N TYR A 78 -1.67 -5.80 -21.32
CA TYR A 78 -0.43 -6.44 -20.86
C TYR A 78 0.78 -5.93 -21.64
N THR A 79 0.69 -5.90 -22.97
CA THR A 79 1.79 -5.44 -23.84
C THR A 79 2.15 -3.99 -23.56
N SER A 80 1.14 -3.11 -23.45
CA SER A 80 1.36 -1.70 -23.12
C SER A 80 1.91 -1.52 -21.70
N MET A 81 1.49 -2.33 -20.74
CA MET A 81 2.04 -2.31 -19.37
C MET A 81 3.53 -2.67 -19.36
N VAL A 82 3.94 -3.70 -20.12
CA VAL A 82 5.35 -4.11 -20.24
C VAL A 82 6.18 -2.99 -20.88
N GLN A 83 5.69 -2.39 -21.97
CA GLN A 83 6.36 -1.24 -22.62
C GLN A 83 6.54 -0.05 -21.67
N VAL A 84 5.53 0.23 -20.84
CA VAL A 84 5.63 1.27 -19.80
C VAL A 84 6.68 0.90 -18.75
N GLY A 85 6.75 -0.36 -18.33
CA GLY A 85 7.79 -0.85 -17.44
C GLY A 85 9.21 -0.63 -18.00
N ASP A 86 9.41 -0.85 -19.29
CA ASP A 86 10.69 -0.61 -19.97
C ASP A 86 11.02 0.89 -20.01
N MET A 87 10.05 1.75 -20.33
CA MET A 87 10.24 3.21 -20.32
C MET A 87 10.56 3.77 -18.93
N LEU A 88 10.01 3.19 -17.86
CA LEU A 88 10.39 3.54 -16.49
C LEU A 88 11.84 3.14 -16.19
N ALA A 89 12.31 2.01 -16.70
CA ALA A 89 13.71 1.60 -16.57
C ALA A 89 14.64 2.60 -17.29
N ASP A 90 14.26 3.06 -18.49
CA ASP A 90 14.98 4.11 -19.22
C ASP A 90 15.01 5.43 -18.42
N ILE A 91 13.90 5.84 -17.82
CA ILE A 91 13.86 7.04 -16.95
C ILE A 91 14.85 6.87 -15.78
N LYS A 92 14.90 5.71 -15.13
CA LYS A 92 15.87 5.47 -14.04
C LYS A 92 17.31 5.60 -14.52
N GLU A 93 17.64 5.10 -15.70
CA GLU A 93 18.99 5.28 -16.27
C GLU A 93 19.31 6.77 -16.44
N ARG A 94 18.34 7.59 -16.89
CA ARG A 94 18.51 9.06 -17.07
C ARG A 94 18.64 9.78 -15.74
N LEU A 95 17.91 9.34 -14.71
CA LEU A 95 18.07 9.85 -13.34
C LEU A 95 19.48 9.59 -12.81
N VAL A 96 20.02 8.39 -13.01
CA VAL A 96 21.41 8.07 -12.62
C VAL A 96 22.42 8.97 -13.35
N VAL A 97 22.23 9.20 -14.66
CA VAL A 97 23.07 10.15 -15.42
C VAL A 97 22.97 11.57 -14.85
N ALA A 98 21.78 12.02 -14.42
CA ALA A 98 21.60 13.35 -13.84
C ALA A 98 22.32 13.57 -12.50
N MET A 99 22.71 12.48 -11.81
CA MET A 99 23.49 12.52 -10.56
C MET A 99 24.98 12.84 -10.80
N GLU A 100 25.49 12.61 -12.02
CA GLU A 100 26.91 12.83 -12.30
C GLU A 100 27.29 14.32 -12.24
N PRO A 101 28.39 14.69 -11.54
CA PRO A 101 28.86 16.07 -11.50
C PRO A 101 29.21 16.60 -12.89
N GLY A 102 28.70 17.77 -13.25
CA GLY A 102 28.99 18.45 -14.52
C GLY A 102 28.08 18.08 -15.69
N VAL A 103 27.07 17.22 -15.47
CA VAL A 103 26.03 16.91 -16.48
C VAL A 103 25.08 18.09 -16.69
N ASP A 104 24.70 18.29 -17.96
CA ASP A 104 23.68 19.27 -18.38
C ASP A 104 22.27 18.71 -18.12
N ARG A 105 21.74 18.98 -16.92
CA ARG A 105 20.43 18.47 -16.47
C ARG A 105 19.26 18.94 -17.31
N GLN A 106 19.39 20.04 -18.06
CA GLN A 106 18.31 20.48 -18.96
C GLN A 106 18.16 19.52 -20.15
N LYS A 107 19.26 18.97 -20.66
CA LYS A 107 19.23 17.96 -21.72
C LYS A 107 18.69 16.63 -21.22
N VAL A 108 19.14 16.20 -20.03
CA VAL A 108 18.63 14.97 -19.42
C VAL A 108 17.13 15.09 -19.14
N GLN A 109 16.67 16.23 -18.64
CA GLN A 109 15.24 16.47 -18.45
C GLN A 109 14.45 16.42 -19.77
N ALA A 110 15.00 16.91 -20.88
CA ALA A 110 14.35 16.81 -22.18
C ALA A 110 14.15 15.35 -22.64
N GLU A 111 15.10 14.47 -22.36
CA GLU A 111 14.96 13.03 -22.59
C GLU A 111 13.91 12.40 -21.67
N ILE A 112 13.93 12.74 -20.38
CA ILE A 112 12.92 12.28 -19.40
C ILE A 112 11.51 12.70 -19.84
N SER A 113 11.34 13.94 -20.30
CA SER A 113 10.06 14.46 -20.78
C SER A 113 9.55 13.76 -22.05
N GLN A 114 10.45 13.30 -22.93
CA GLN A 114 10.06 12.45 -24.06
C GLN A 114 9.55 11.08 -23.61
N LEU A 115 10.23 10.47 -22.63
CA LEU A 115 9.80 9.19 -22.05
C LEU A 115 8.47 9.32 -21.29
N GLN A 116 8.30 10.39 -20.51
CA GLN A 116 7.02 10.72 -19.84
C GLN A 116 5.88 10.85 -20.86
N ALA A 117 6.10 11.57 -21.97
CA ALA A 117 5.11 11.72 -23.03
C ALA A 117 4.80 10.38 -23.73
N ALA A 118 5.82 9.55 -23.97
CA ALA A 118 5.66 8.22 -24.55
C ALA A 118 4.88 7.27 -23.63
N ILE A 119 5.11 7.32 -22.31
CA ILE A 119 4.33 6.57 -21.30
C ILE A 119 2.85 6.95 -21.38
N VAL A 120 2.54 8.26 -21.41
CA VAL A 120 1.15 8.72 -21.52
C VAL A 120 0.53 8.25 -22.84
N ALA A 121 1.22 8.42 -23.97
CA ALA A 121 0.72 8.00 -25.28
C ALA A 121 0.46 6.48 -25.35
N THR A 122 1.38 5.66 -24.85
CA THR A 122 1.23 4.20 -24.79
C THR A 122 0.06 3.79 -23.91
N SER A 123 -0.12 4.44 -22.75
CA SER A 123 -1.26 4.17 -21.89
C SER A 123 -2.60 4.55 -22.54
N GLN A 124 -2.68 5.64 -23.31
CA GLN A 124 -3.89 6.05 -24.06
C GLN A 124 -4.21 5.09 -25.20
N ALA A 125 -3.17 4.63 -25.91
CA ALA A 125 -3.30 3.72 -27.06
C ALA A 125 -3.69 2.29 -26.67
N ALA A 126 -3.55 1.91 -25.39
CA ALA A 126 -3.94 0.60 -24.83
C ALA A 126 -5.47 0.40 -24.73
N SER A 127 -6.21 0.87 -25.73
CA SER A 127 -7.67 0.77 -25.82
C SER A 127 -8.07 -0.31 -26.82
N PHE A 128 -8.99 -1.18 -26.42
CA PHE A 128 -9.58 -2.18 -27.29
C PHE A 128 -11.10 -2.17 -27.15
N SER A 129 -11.80 -2.11 -28.30
CA SER A 129 -13.27 -1.99 -28.33
C SER A 129 -13.85 -0.87 -27.45
N GLY A 130 -13.10 0.25 -27.32
CA GLY A 130 -13.51 1.41 -26.53
C GLY A 130 -13.25 1.30 -25.03
N GLN A 131 -12.65 0.21 -24.54
CA GLN A 131 -12.23 0.06 -23.15
C GLN A 131 -10.72 0.19 -23.00
N ASN A 132 -10.29 0.94 -21.99
CA ASN A 132 -8.89 1.07 -21.60
C ASN A 132 -8.76 0.70 -20.11
N TRP A 133 -7.92 -0.27 -19.78
CA TRP A 133 -7.72 -0.73 -18.40
C TRP A 133 -6.49 -0.11 -17.73
N LEU A 134 -5.70 0.65 -18.49
CA LEU A 134 -4.51 1.36 -18.01
C LEU A 134 -4.81 2.84 -17.74
N GLN A 135 -5.78 3.43 -18.45
CA GLN A 135 -6.34 4.74 -18.17
C GLN A 135 -7.78 4.60 -17.69
N THR A 136 -8.00 4.91 -16.42
CA THR A 136 -9.27 4.67 -15.75
C THR A 136 -9.88 5.95 -15.21
N ASN A 137 -11.17 5.89 -14.91
CA ASN A 137 -11.92 6.97 -14.28
C ASN A 137 -12.77 6.37 -13.16
N VAL A 138 -12.08 5.92 -12.12
CA VAL A 138 -12.69 5.37 -10.92
C VAL A 138 -12.55 6.41 -9.81
N PRO A 139 -13.66 6.95 -9.29
CA PRO A 139 -13.62 7.84 -8.14
C PRO A 139 -12.98 7.15 -6.95
N ASP A 140 -12.03 7.81 -6.30
CA ASP A 140 -11.33 7.31 -5.10
C ASP A 140 -11.01 5.81 -5.19
N ILE A 141 -10.15 5.45 -6.15
CA ILE A 141 -9.94 4.07 -6.63
C ILE A 141 -9.64 3.05 -5.52
N TYR A 142 -9.12 3.51 -4.38
CA TYR A 142 -8.79 2.67 -3.21
C TYR A 142 -9.99 2.42 -2.28
N GLU A 143 -10.96 3.33 -2.20
CA GLU A 143 -12.16 3.20 -1.36
C GLU A 143 -13.37 2.71 -2.15
N THR A 144 -13.39 2.88 -3.47
CA THR A 144 -14.47 2.33 -4.29
C THR A 144 -14.50 0.79 -4.17
N PRO A 145 -15.66 0.20 -3.79
CA PRO A 145 -15.81 -1.25 -3.70
C PRO A 145 -15.42 -1.99 -4.98
N VAL A 146 -14.82 -3.17 -4.83
CA VAL A 146 -14.26 -3.96 -5.95
C VAL A 146 -15.28 -4.17 -7.08
N ASP A 147 -16.55 -4.40 -6.77
CA ASP A 147 -17.62 -4.59 -7.75
C ASP A 147 -17.89 -3.35 -8.61
N ARG A 148 -17.62 -2.15 -8.08
CA ARG A 148 -17.83 -0.86 -8.78
C ARG A 148 -16.57 -0.34 -9.48
N ARG A 149 -15.39 -0.84 -9.13
CA ARG A 149 -14.12 -0.53 -9.81
C ARG A 149 -13.60 -1.68 -10.68
N SER A 150 -14.37 -2.75 -10.84
CA SER A 150 -13.99 -3.88 -11.69
C SER A 150 -14.72 -3.83 -13.02
N THR A 151 -14.04 -4.20 -14.10
CA THR A 151 -14.69 -4.56 -15.37
C THR A 151 -14.87 -6.07 -15.45
N MET A 152 -15.98 -6.53 -16.04
CA MET A 152 -16.37 -7.94 -16.05
C MET A 152 -16.26 -8.52 -17.46
N LEU A 153 -15.49 -9.59 -17.60
CA LEU A 153 -15.37 -10.37 -18.83
C LEU A 153 -16.25 -11.61 -18.75
N VAL A 154 -17.01 -11.90 -19.81
CA VAL A 154 -17.72 -13.18 -19.91
C VAL A 154 -16.72 -14.32 -20.10
N ALA A 155 -16.83 -15.36 -19.30
CA ALA A 155 -15.81 -16.40 -19.21
C ALA A 155 -16.33 -17.84 -19.32
N SER A 156 -17.59 -18.09 -18.98
CA SER A 156 -18.15 -19.44 -19.10
C SER A 156 -19.68 -19.43 -19.17
N LEU A 157 -20.24 -20.55 -19.62
CA LEU A 157 -21.66 -20.87 -19.53
C LEU A 157 -21.82 -22.20 -18.79
N SER A 158 -22.68 -22.23 -17.79
CA SER A 158 -23.05 -23.46 -17.09
C SER A 158 -24.56 -23.67 -17.14
N ARG A 159 -24.98 -24.93 -17.22
CA ARG A 159 -26.39 -25.33 -17.23
C ARG A 159 -26.66 -26.17 -15.98
N SER A 160 -27.56 -25.72 -15.13
CA SER A 160 -28.03 -26.45 -13.95
C SER A 160 -29.44 -26.99 -14.17
N SER A 161 -29.72 -28.19 -13.64
CA SER A 161 -31.04 -28.83 -13.72
C SER A 161 -32.11 -28.11 -12.89
N THR A 162 -31.72 -27.24 -11.95
CA THR A 162 -32.63 -26.50 -11.05
C THR A 162 -32.72 -25.00 -11.36
N SER A 163 -31.66 -24.36 -11.86
CA SER A 163 -31.61 -22.89 -12.05
C SER A 163 -31.48 -22.43 -13.50
N GLY A 164 -31.50 -23.34 -14.48
CA GLY A 164 -31.36 -22.98 -15.89
C GLY A 164 -29.92 -22.66 -16.29
N LEU A 165 -29.74 -21.75 -17.25
CA LEU A 165 -28.44 -21.31 -17.77
C LEU A 165 -27.88 -20.17 -16.91
N SER A 166 -26.60 -20.23 -16.55
CA SER A 166 -25.87 -19.14 -15.88
C SER A 166 -24.56 -18.82 -16.58
N VAL A 167 -24.20 -17.53 -16.61
CA VAL A 167 -22.94 -17.03 -17.19
C VAL A 167 -21.94 -16.79 -16.07
N GLY A 168 -20.74 -17.36 -16.20
CA GLY A 168 -19.61 -17.06 -15.34
C GLY A 168 -18.79 -15.90 -15.91
N THR A 169 -18.28 -15.04 -15.02
CA THR A 169 -17.45 -13.89 -15.39
C THR A 169 -16.08 -13.91 -14.72
N ILE A 170 -15.13 -13.18 -15.31
CA ILE A 170 -13.83 -12.85 -14.72
C ILE A 170 -13.83 -11.34 -14.47
N GLY A 171 -13.71 -10.94 -13.21
CA GLY A 171 -13.54 -9.53 -12.84
C GLY A 171 -12.08 -9.11 -12.96
N VAL A 172 -11.86 -7.93 -13.53
CA VAL A 172 -10.57 -7.24 -13.59
C VAL A 172 -10.64 -6.03 -12.68
N ASP A 173 -9.91 -6.07 -11.56
CA ASP A 173 -9.82 -4.97 -10.60
C ASP A 173 -8.96 -3.84 -11.20
N LEU A 174 -9.60 -2.73 -11.57
CA LEU A 174 -8.92 -1.61 -12.22
C LEU A 174 -7.90 -0.91 -11.31
N GLN A 175 -8.03 -1.01 -9.98
CA GLN A 175 -7.00 -0.53 -9.05
C GLN A 175 -5.65 -1.21 -9.32
N LYS A 176 -5.68 -2.47 -9.76
CA LYS A 176 -4.48 -3.28 -10.01
C LYS A 176 -3.95 -3.19 -11.43
N THR A 177 -4.59 -2.41 -12.31
CA THR A 177 -4.16 -2.26 -13.71
C THR A 177 -4.02 -0.80 -14.14
N SER A 178 -4.60 0.15 -13.42
CA SER A 178 -4.60 1.55 -13.80
C SER A 178 -3.21 2.18 -13.62
N LEU A 179 -2.58 2.54 -14.73
CA LEU A 179 -1.38 3.38 -14.75
C LEU A 179 -1.72 4.82 -14.35
N PHE A 180 -2.80 5.35 -14.96
CA PHE A 180 -3.34 6.67 -14.68
C PHE A 180 -4.84 6.56 -14.40
N ASN A 181 -5.28 7.21 -13.33
CA ASN A 181 -6.68 7.40 -13.00
C ASN A 181 -7.00 8.90 -13.00
N VAL A 182 -8.18 9.28 -13.49
CA VAL A 182 -8.59 10.69 -13.59
C VAL A 182 -8.52 11.40 -12.22
N ASP A 183 -9.02 10.74 -11.17
CA ASP A 183 -9.04 11.29 -9.80
C ASP A 183 -7.72 11.04 -9.03
N GLY A 184 -6.68 10.54 -9.70
CA GLY A 184 -5.39 10.20 -9.10
C GLY A 184 -5.35 8.79 -8.50
N GLY A 185 -4.19 8.41 -7.96
CA GLY A 185 -3.97 7.10 -7.35
C GLY A 185 -3.58 5.96 -8.31
N GLY A 186 -3.47 6.22 -9.61
CA GLY A 186 -2.88 5.27 -10.56
C GLY A 186 -1.45 4.88 -10.19
N MET A 187 -0.93 3.83 -10.82
CA MET A 187 0.41 3.28 -10.53
C MET A 187 1.55 4.29 -10.75
N LEU A 188 1.34 5.26 -11.63
CA LEU A 188 2.33 6.29 -11.99
C LEU A 188 1.97 7.67 -11.44
N GLN A 189 0.98 7.76 -10.56
CA GLN A 189 0.53 8.98 -9.93
C GLN A 189 0.83 8.94 -8.43
N PRO A 190 0.82 10.12 -7.74
CA PRO A 190 0.86 10.14 -6.30
C PRO A 190 -0.22 9.24 -5.70
N ASP A 191 0.17 8.43 -4.73
CA ASP A 191 -0.74 7.55 -4.00
C ASP A 191 -1.44 8.38 -2.91
N PRO A 192 -2.76 8.60 -3.02
CA PRO A 192 -3.50 9.44 -2.09
C PRO A 192 -3.60 8.82 -0.68
N ARG A 193 -3.25 7.53 -0.52
CA ARG A 193 -3.29 6.83 0.76
C ARG A 193 -2.20 7.25 1.73
N SER A 194 -1.21 8.05 1.30
CA SER A 194 -0.20 8.57 2.23
C SER A 194 -0.83 9.51 3.25
N PRO A 195 -0.77 9.22 4.56
CA PRO A 195 -1.37 10.07 5.61
C PRO A 195 -0.53 11.33 5.92
N ARG A 196 0.48 11.64 5.09
CA ARG A 196 1.32 12.87 5.16
C ARG A 196 1.93 13.11 6.55
N ASN A 197 1.62 14.16 7.29
CA ASN A 197 2.29 14.43 8.58
C ASN A 197 1.52 13.81 9.76
N ILE A 198 0.37 13.18 9.50
CA ILE A 198 -0.46 12.49 10.48
C ILE A 198 -0.79 13.42 11.66
N GLY A 199 -1.32 14.61 11.36
CA GLY A 199 -1.68 15.59 12.39
C GLY A 199 -0.49 16.07 13.22
N GLY A 200 0.72 16.05 12.65
CA GLY A 200 1.96 16.45 13.30
C GLY A 200 2.72 15.31 14.01
N LEU A 201 2.20 14.07 14.06
CA LEU A 201 2.96 12.96 14.67
C LEU A 201 4.20 12.57 13.85
N ARG A 202 4.16 12.74 12.53
CA ARG A 202 5.26 12.41 11.62
C ARG A 202 5.99 13.67 11.18
N SER A 203 7.31 13.64 11.33
CA SER A 203 8.18 14.54 10.58
C SER A 203 8.21 14.14 9.12
N ILE A 204 7.76 15.03 8.23
CA ILE A 204 8.00 14.86 6.80
C ILE A 204 9.23 15.69 6.46
N ALA A 205 10.32 15.02 6.06
CA ALA A 205 11.35 15.68 5.27
C ALA A 205 10.74 15.95 3.88
N ALA A 206 10.16 17.13 3.70
CA ALA A 206 9.70 17.53 2.39
C ALA A 206 10.90 17.75 1.46
N VAL A 207 10.75 17.43 0.18
CA VAL A 207 11.69 17.80 -0.89
C VAL A 207 11.92 19.33 -0.94
N TYR A 208 11.09 20.17 -0.30
CA TYR A 208 11.36 21.57 0.12
C TYR A 208 10.24 22.04 1.11
N PRO A 209 10.48 23.02 2.03
CA PRO A 209 10.32 22.98 3.51
C PRO A 209 8.93 23.33 4.11
N PRO A 210 8.69 23.16 5.46
CA PRO A 210 9.62 22.81 6.55
C PRO A 210 9.47 21.38 7.11
N SER A 211 10.59 20.84 7.56
CA SER A 211 10.66 19.64 8.40
C SER A 211 10.17 19.98 9.81
N TYR A 212 8.98 19.51 10.18
CA TYR A 212 8.52 19.55 11.56
C TYR A 212 9.03 18.30 12.27
N THR A 213 9.91 18.40 13.25
CA THR A 213 10.21 17.29 14.18
C THR A 213 9.50 17.59 15.50
N PRO A 214 8.74 16.65 16.08
CA PRO A 214 8.21 16.80 17.43
C PRO A 214 9.33 17.23 18.39
N SER A 215 9.33 18.49 18.82
CA SER A 215 10.41 19.04 19.65
C SER A 215 10.08 18.82 21.11
N ASN A 216 10.90 18.00 21.77
CA ASN A 216 10.94 17.94 23.23
C ASN A 216 11.73 19.17 23.73
N THR A 217 11.15 19.95 24.64
CA THR A 217 11.81 21.13 25.21
C THR A 217 12.67 20.85 26.44
N ALA A 218 12.92 19.57 26.75
CA ALA A 218 13.78 19.15 27.84
C ALA A 218 15.25 19.59 27.63
N SER A 219 15.72 20.54 28.43
CA SER A 219 17.12 20.98 28.45
C SER A 219 17.67 21.00 29.86
N SER A 220 18.94 20.60 30.02
CA SER A 220 19.66 20.80 31.28
C SER A 220 19.80 22.28 31.59
N VAL A 221 19.92 22.61 32.87
CA VAL A 221 20.16 23.99 33.29
C VAL A 221 21.64 24.28 33.24
N ASP A 222 22.02 25.08 32.25
CA ASP A 222 23.39 25.52 32.03
C ASP A 222 23.55 26.98 32.46
N ARG A 223 24.69 27.30 33.10
CA ARG A 223 25.06 28.67 33.44
C ARG A 223 26.46 29.02 32.98
N THR A 224 26.54 30.03 32.12
CA THR A 224 27.81 30.53 31.61
C THR A 224 28.28 31.75 32.39
N PHE A 225 29.57 31.76 32.72
CA PHE A 225 30.28 32.88 33.33
C PHE A 225 31.41 33.34 32.42
N THR A 226 31.71 34.63 32.47
CA THR A 226 32.86 35.20 31.77
C THR A 226 34.03 35.32 32.73
N PHE A 227 35.16 34.68 32.40
CA PHE A 227 36.41 34.83 33.11
C PHE A 227 36.92 36.26 32.96
N SER A 228 36.90 37.01 34.07
CA SER A 228 37.18 38.45 34.07
C SER A 228 38.65 38.81 34.31
N GLY A 229 39.51 37.83 34.58
CA GLY A 229 40.94 38.02 34.83
C GLY A 229 41.50 37.08 35.91
N PRO A 230 42.83 37.08 36.10
CA PRO A 230 43.52 36.15 37.00
C PRO A 230 43.05 36.22 38.45
N VAL A 231 43.16 35.09 39.16
CA VAL A 231 42.89 34.98 40.60
C VAL A 231 44.12 34.47 41.32
N THR A 232 44.53 35.13 42.40
CA THR A 232 45.71 34.74 43.17
C THR A 232 45.33 34.40 44.61
N PHE A 233 45.64 33.17 45.03
CA PHE A 233 45.41 32.67 46.38
C PHE A 233 46.68 32.76 47.22
N GLY A 234 46.70 33.55 48.29
CA GLY A 234 47.71 33.45 49.35
C GLY A 234 47.58 32.17 50.17
N LEU A 235 48.56 31.89 51.04
CA LEU A 235 48.64 30.64 51.80
C LEU A 235 47.42 30.35 52.70
N SER A 236 46.70 31.39 53.13
CA SER A 236 45.49 31.29 53.95
C SER A 236 44.22 31.66 53.18
N ASP A 237 44.33 31.94 51.87
CA ASP A 237 43.19 32.40 51.11
C ASP A 237 42.28 31.26 50.70
N THR A 238 40.99 31.53 50.74
CA THR A 238 39.95 30.60 50.30
C THR A 238 38.92 31.33 49.46
N MET A 239 38.31 30.58 48.55
CA MET A 239 37.10 30.95 47.84
C MET A 239 36.07 29.87 48.09
N THR A 240 34.93 30.26 48.65
CA THR A 240 33.86 29.35 49.04
C THR A 240 32.55 29.78 48.44
N PHE A 241 31.75 28.82 47.99
CA PHE A 241 30.38 29.06 47.57
C PHE A 241 29.59 27.77 47.62
N THR A 242 28.26 27.89 47.62
CA THR A 242 27.34 26.75 47.53
C THR A 242 26.65 26.80 46.18
N MET A 243 26.73 25.70 45.43
CA MET A 243 25.90 25.52 44.25
C MET A 243 24.61 24.82 44.66
N THR A 244 23.46 25.44 44.45
CA THR A 244 22.16 24.78 44.56
C THR A 244 21.74 24.31 43.18
N VAL A 245 21.49 23.01 43.02
CA VAL A 245 20.96 22.41 41.79
C VAL A 245 19.61 21.75 42.00
N ASP A 246 18.86 21.52 40.92
CA ASP A 246 17.61 20.73 40.94
C ASP A 246 16.51 21.17 41.92
N ALA A 247 16.46 22.45 42.29
CA ALA A 247 15.37 23.02 43.09
C ALA A 247 14.09 23.17 42.25
N ASP A 248 12.94 23.00 42.91
CA ASP A 248 11.64 23.30 42.30
C ASP A 248 11.50 24.79 42.03
N ASN A 249 10.87 25.14 40.90
CA ASN A 249 10.49 26.52 40.60
C ASN A 249 9.15 26.88 41.28
N PRO A 250 9.14 27.75 42.31
CA PRO A 250 7.91 28.12 43.01
C PRO A 250 6.93 28.93 42.16
N GLY A 251 7.42 29.51 41.04
CA GLY A 251 6.64 30.28 40.09
C GLY A 251 5.94 29.43 39.03
N THR A 252 6.17 28.11 38.99
CA THR A 252 5.52 27.24 38.01
C THR A 252 4.02 27.11 38.30
N PRO A 253 3.13 27.46 37.35
CA PRO A 253 1.69 27.28 37.53
C PRO A 253 1.33 25.83 37.88
N GLY A 254 0.46 25.65 38.87
CA GLY A 254 -0.07 24.33 39.24
C GLY A 254 0.85 23.44 40.07
N LEU A 255 2.04 23.88 40.51
CA LEU A 255 2.91 23.10 41.37
C LEU A 255 2.45 23.13 42.84
N PRO A 256 1.98 22.01 43.42
CA PRO A 256 1.60 21.99 44.82
C PRO A 256 2.83 21.98 45.73
N GLY A 257 2.82 22.83 46.77
CA GLY A 257 3.83 22.79 47.83
C GLY A 257 3.73 21.51 48.69
N PRO A 258 4.77 21.19 49.49
CA PRO A 258 6.02 21.93 49.65
C PRO A 258 6.96 21.78 48.44
N TYR A 259 7.77 22.80 48.14
CA TYR A 259 8.75 22.80 47.05
C TYR A 259 10.06 22.12 47.50
N ASP A 260 10.65 21.31 46.63
CA ASP A 260 12.00 20.78 46.88
C ASP A 260 13.02 21.93 46.76
N LEU A 261 13.88 22.05 47.76
CA LEU A 261 14.89 23.11 47.80
C LEU A 261 16.12 22.79 46.92
N GLY A 262 16.16 21.59 46.33
CA GLY A 262 17.26 21.12 45.51
C GLY A 262 18.35 20.44 46.33
N GLN A 263 19.52 20.31 45.72
CA GLN A 263 20.74 19.81 46.36
C GLN A 263 21.79 20.90 46.41
N ASP A 264 22.32 21.12 47.61
CA ASP A 264 23.43 22.04 47.84
C ASP A 264 24.77 21.30 47.75
N ILE A 265 25.71 21.88 47.02
CA ILE A 265 27.06 21.40 46.80
C ILE A 265 28.02 22.49 47.26
N SER A 266 28.69 22.28 48.39
CA SER A 266 29.69 23.23 48.89
C SER A 266 31.00 23.07 48.13
N VAL A 267 31.50 24.18 47.57
CA VAL A 267 32.78 24.25 46.87
C VAL A 267 33.74 25.09 47.69
N VAL A 268 34.94 24.57 47.90
CA VAL A 268 36.04 25.26 48.58
C VAL A 268 37.27 25.17 47.70
N ILE A 269 37.79 26.32 47.29
CA ILE A 269 39.05 26.45 46.57
C ILE A 269 40.04 27.11 47.52
N ASP A 270 41.16 26.44 47.74
CA ASP A 270 42.28 26.96 48.52
C ASP A 270 43.57 26.92 47.70
N ARG A 271 44.63 27.46 48.28
CA ARG A 271 45.96 27.47 47.68
C ARG A 271 46.46 26.07 47.29
N ALA A 272 46.23 25.07 48.13
CA ALA A 272 46.75 23.73 47.89
C ALA A 272 46.08 23.09 46.67
N LEU A 273 44.78 23.29 46.51
CA LEU A 273 44.03 22.81 45.35
C LEU A 273 44.49 23.50 44.05
N VAL A 274 44.68 24.83 44.08
CA VAL A 274 45.16 25.58 42.90
C VAL A 274 46.55 25.13 42.48
N ASP A 275 47.46 24.97 43.44
CA ASP A 275 48.83 24.52 43.16
C ASP A 275 48.84 23.09 42.60
N ALA A 276 48.02 22.19 43.17
CA ALA A 276 47.91 20.81 42.71
C ALA A 276 47.33 20.68 41.30
N THR A 277 46.35 21.51 40.95
CA THR A 277 45.65 21.47 39.65
C THR A 277 46.44 22.14 38.54
N THR A 278 47.05 23.29 38.81
CA THR A 278 47.87 24.04 37.83
C THR A 278 49.29 23.46 37.69
N GLY A 279 49.74 22.64 38.64
CA GLY A 279 51.11 22.12 38.70
C GLY A 279 52.15 23.18 39.07
N ARG A 280 51.71 24.36 39.52
CA ARG A 280 52.56 25.47 39.96
C ARG A 280 52.48 25.63 41.48
N THR A 281 53.39 26.43 42.03
CA THR A 281 53.41 26.77 43.48
C THR A 281 53.29 28.27 43.68
N ASP A 282 52.63 28.97 42.74
CA ASP A 282 52.39 30.41 42.76
C ASP A 282 50.92 30.75 43.09
N GLY A 283 50.01 29.76 43.13
CA GLY A 283 48.59 29.86 43.44
C GLY A 283 47.84 30.85 42.57
N VAL A 284 48.34 31.03 41.35
CA VAL A 284 47.75 31.90 40.34
C VAL A 284 46.93 31.05 39.38
N VAL A 285 45.64 31.32 39.31
CA VAL A 285 44.78 30.91 38.21
C VAL A 285 44.87 31.99 37.14
N ALA A 286 45.61 31.73 36.07
CA ALA A 286 46.01 32.72 35.08
C ALA A 286 44.95 32.97 34.01
N ASP A 287 44.25 31.91 33.58
CA ASP A 287 43.26 31.97 32.50
C ASP A 287 42.03 31.09 32.77
N TYR A 288 41.08 31.13 31.84
CA TYR A 288 39.83 30.40 31.95
C TYR A 288 39.99 28.87 31.81
N HIS A 289 41.06 28.37 31.17
CA HIS A 289 41.33 26.93 31.12
C HIS A 289 41.76 26.43 32.49
N GLU A 290 42.68 27.14 33.15
CA GLU A 290 43.10 26.81 34.51
C GLU A 290 41.94 26.97 35.50
N MET A 291 41.10 28.00 35.36
CA MET A 291 39.92 28.17 36.20
C MET A 291 38.94 27.00 36.05
N ILE A 292 38.71 26.50 34.83
CA ILE A 292 37.89 25.31 34.60
C ILE A 292 38.49 24.09 35.31
N GLN A 293 39.80 23.87 35.21
CA GLN A 293 40.47 22.74 35.88
C GLN A 293 40.38 22.82 37.40
N VAL A 294 40.59 24.01 37.97
CA VAL A 294 40.47 24.25 39.41
C VAL A 294 39.04 23.99 39.87
N LEU A 295 38.04 24.51 39.15
CA LEU A 295 36.62 24.33 39.48
C LEU A 295 36.19 22.85 39.37
N ASP A 296 36.58 22.16 38.30
CA ASP A 296 36.28 20.74 38.09
C ASP A 296 36.87 19.88 39.22
N ALA A 297 38.08 20.22 39.69
CA ALA A 297 38.70 19.54 40.84
C ALA A 297 38.08 19.92 42.19
N ALA A 298 37.53 21.13 42.33
CA ALA A 298 36.94 21.63 43.57
C ALA A 298 35.51 21.11 43.79
N ILE A 299 34.77 20.84 42.71
CA ILE A 299 33.40 20.35 42.77
C ILE A 299 33.44 18.87 43.16
N THR A 300 32.83 18.57 44.30
CA THR A 300 32.65 17.19 44.76
C THR A 300 31.27 16.69 44.35
N GLY A 301 31.21 15.49 43.76
CA GLY A 301 29.96 14.90 43.27
C GLY A 301 29.91 14.74 41.75
N ASN A 302 28.75 14.38 41.22
CA ASN A 302 28.48 14.18 39.79
C ASN A 302 27.28 15.00 39.30
N GLU A 303 26.78 15.90 40.14
CA GLU A 303 25.59 16.70 39.90
C GLU A 303 25.90 17.92 39.02
N VAL A 304 27.12 18.45 39.07
CA VAL A 304 27.53 19.59 38.23
C VAL A 304 28.83 19.25 37.52
N SER A 305 28.91 19.63 36.25
CA SER A 305 30.17 19.68 35.51
C SER A 305 30.53 21.08 35.09
N VAL A 306 31.83 21.36 35.03
CA VAL A 306 32.37 22.62 34.52
C VAL A 306 33.16 22.36 33.25
N GLY A 307 32.99 23.23 32.25
CA GLY A 307 33.67 23.06 30.98
C GLY A 307 33.70 24.30 30.12
N HIS A 308 34.25 24.12 28.92
CA HIS A 308 34.31 25.15 27.90
C HIS A 308 32.96 25.35 27.22
N VAL A 309 32.66 26.60 26.87
CA VAL A 309 31.56 26.88 25.93
C VAL A 309 32.08 26.72 24.51
N THR A 310 31.31 26.01 23.67
CA THR A 310 31.57 25.89 22.24
C THR A 310 30.40 26.39 21.41
N VAL A 311 30.68 26.83 20.19
CA VAL A 311 29.68 27.22 19.19
C VAL A 311 29.93 26.43 17.92
N TRP A 312 28.85 25.89 17.33
CA TRP A 312 28.93 25.22 16.04
C TRP A 312 29.26 26.21 14.93
N ASN A 313 30.31 25.93 14.17
CA ASN A 313 30.67 26.68 12.98
C ASN A 313 30.19 25.93 11.73
N SER A 314 29.12 26.43 11.11
CA SER A 314 28.51 25.82 9.93
C SER A 314 29.41 25.82 8.69
N THR A 315 30.48 26.64 8.69
CA THR A 315 31.42 26.75 7.56
C THR A 315 32.49 25.68 7.63
N THR A 316 33.03 25.43 8.83
CA THR A 316 34.10 24.43 9.05
C THR A 316 33.56 23.08 9.50
N GLN A 317 32.27 22.99 9.83
CA GLN A 317 31.63 21.81 10.44
C GLN A 317 32.34 21.36 11.73
N THR A 318 32.81 22.31 12.53
CA THR A 318 33.51 22.08 13.81
C THR A 318 32.87 22.88 14.95
N TYR A 319 33.16 22.47 16.19
CA TYR A 319 32.83 23.26 17.39
C TYR A 319 34.00 24.14 17.79
N ASP A 320 33.82 25.45 17.73
CA ASP A 320 34.83 26.44 18.09
C ASP A 320 34.66 26.86 19.56
N LEU A 321 35.76 26.98 20.29
CA LEU A 321 35.77 27.43 21.69
C LEU A 321 35.42 28.91 21.79
N VAL A 322 34.55 29.27 22.74
CA VAL A 322 34.28 30.67 23.09
C VAL A 322 35.31 31.11 24.14
N PRO A 323 36.20 32.08 23.82
CA PRO A 323 37.23 32.51 24.75
C PRO A 323 36.65 33.10 26.04
N ASN A 324 37.30 32.83 27.17
CA ASN A 324 36.92 33.32 28.50
C ASN A 324 35.51 32.91 28.97
N ALA A 325 34.85 31.94 28.33
CA ALA A 325 33.53 31.47 28.75
C ALA A 325 33.64 30.13 29.48
N ILE A 326 33.15 30.11 30.72
CA ILE A 326 33.12 28.96 31.62
C ILE A 326 31.66 28.53 31.78
N ASN A 327 31.35 27.28 31.45
CA ASN A 327 30.01 26.73 31.59
C ASN A 327 29.93 25.83 32.82
N PHE A 328 28.94 26.06 33.67
CA PHE A 328 28.47 25.11 34.66
C PHE A 328 27.22 24.43 34.11
N ARG A 329 27.19 23.11 34.10
CA ARG A 329 26.05 22.32 33.67
C ARG A 329 25.56 21.47 34.81
N ASP A 330 24.28 21.61 35.13
CA ASP A 330 23.56 20.64 35.94
C ASP A 330 23.41 19.33 35.15
N ARG A 331 23.93 18.24 35.73
CA ARG A 331 23.82 16.89 35.16
C ARG A 331 22.51 16.21 35.57
N GLU A 332 21.73 16.83 36.44
CA GLU A 332 20.42 16.39 36.92
C GLU A 332 20.47 14.99 37.56
N THR A 333 21.57 14.68 38.24
CA THR A 333 21.81 13.35 38.86
C THR A 333 21.49 13.30 40.36
N SER A 334 21.03 14.41 40.96
CA SER A 334 20.71 14.51 42.40
C SER A 334 19.57 13.60 42.88
N GLY A 335 18.76 13.08 41.94
CA GLY A 335 17.51 12.39 42.23
C GLY A 335 16.38 13.32 42.69
N LYS A 336 16.60 14.63 42.72
CA LYS A 336 15.56 15.64 42.97
C LYS A 336 14.76 15.92 41.69
N PRO A 337 13.45 16.23 41.78
CA PRO A 337 12.60 16.37 40.61
C PRO A 337 12.78 17.70 39.87
N GLY A 338 13.11 18.79 40.58
CA GLY A 338 13.28 20.12 40.01
C GLY A 338 14.51 20.21 39.10
N ALA A 339 14.64 21.29 38.34
CA ALA A 339 15.80 21.58 37.51
C ALA A 339 16.15 23.04 37.72
N SER A 340 17.32 23.32 38.27
CA SER A 340 17.72 24.70 38.58
C SER A 340 19.22 24.80 38.77
N PHE A 341 19.76 26.01 38.66
CA PHE A 341 21.14 26.27 39.05
C PHE A 341 21.27 27.64 39.72
N ALA A 342 21.96 27.68 40.86
CA ALA A 342 22.34 28.91 41.53
C ALA A 342 23.67 28.75 42.25
N ILE A 343 24.46 29.83 42.27
CA ILE A 343 25.60 29.99 43.18
C ILE A 343 25.17 30.95 44.29
N LYS A 344 25.27 30.50 45.54
CA LYS A 344 24.94 31.25 46.76
C LYS A 344 26.13 31.27 47.70
N ASP A 345 26.04 32.15 48.70
CA ASP A 345 27.04 32.30 49.77
C ASP A 345 28.48 32.44 49.26
N PHE A 346 28.65 33.06 48.09
CA PHE A 346 29.96 33.31 47.50
C PHE A 346 30.77 34.26 48.38
N ALA A 347 31.92 33.80 48.83
CA ALA A 347 32.90 34.56 49.58
C ALA A 347 34.31 34.21 49.10
N THR A 348 35.20 35.19 49.05
CA THR A 348 36.61 34.96 48.74
C THR A 348 37.49 35.91 49.53
N THR A 349 38.66 35.43 49.97
CA THR A 349 39.75 36.28 50.47
C THR A 349 40.89 36.39 49.46
N ALA A 350 40.86 35.60 48.39
CA ALA A 350 41.83 35.66 47.30
C ALA A 350 41.75 36.98 46.53
N SER A 351 42.85 37.37 45.88
CA SER A 351 42.90 38.56 45.03
C SER A 351 42.23 38.28 43.69
N GLY A 352 40.97 38.68 43.56
CA GLY A 352 40.15 38.50 42.36
C GLY A 352 39.09 37.40 42.52
N THR A 353 38.09 37.38 41.64
CA THR A 353 37.04 36.35 41.62
C THR A 353 37.01 35.53 40.33
N GLY A 354 37.77 35.96 39.31
CA GLY A 354 37.72 35.34 37.98
C GLY A 354 36.34 35.42 37.33
N GLY A 355 35.48 36.35 37.77
CA GLY A 355 34.11 36.52 37.27
C GLY A 355 33.05 35.73 38.03
N LEU A 356 33.43 34.92 39.02
CA LEU A 356 32.48 34.21 39.88
C LEU A 356 31.85 35.14 40.93
N GLY A 357 30.62 34.80 41.34
CA GLY A 357 29.85 35.53 42.31
C GLY A 357 28.49 34.90 42.58
N ASN A 358 27.75 35.46 43.52
CA ASN A 358 26.36 35.05 43.77
C ASN A 358 25.49 35.26 42.53
N THR A 359 24.53 34.37 42.35
CA THR A 359 23.65 34.39 41.20
C THR A 359 22.21 34.14 41.58
N ALA A 360 21.28 34.76 40.83
CA ALA A 360 19.87 34.40 40.91
C ALA A 360 19.67 32.97 40.41
N THR A 361 18.76 32.22 41.03
CA THR A 361 18.40 30.88 40.55
C THR A 361 17.80 30.95 39.16
N ILE A 362 18.40 30.21 38.23
CA ILE A 362 17.78 29.91 36.94
C ILE A 362 17.07 28.56 37.09
N TYR A 363 15.89 28.45 36.49
CA TYR A 363 15.08 27.24 36.53
C TYR A 363 14.96 26.66 35.12
N GLY A 364 15.01 25.35 35.01
CA GLY A 364 14.75 24.63 33.76
C GLY A 364 13.26 24.63 33.43
N GLU A 365 12.94 24.27 32.20
CA GLU A 365 11.55 24.07 31.79
C GLU A 365 10.93 22.88 32.51
N ARG A 366 9.62 22.97 32.80
CA ARG A 366 8.89 21.96 33.55
C ARG A 366 7.69 21.44 32.78
N ALA A 367 7.54 20.11 32.85
CA ALA A 367 6.83 19.24 31.93
C ALA A 367 7.31 19.43 30.49
N SER A 368 8.03 18.45 29.97
CA SER A 368 8.28 18.37 28.53
C SER A 368 6.96 18.44 27.79
N THR A 369 6.89 19.33 26.81
CA THR A 369 5.75 19.45 25.91
C THR A 369 6.15 18.95 24.53
N VAL A 370 5.23 18.29 23.84
CA VAL A 370 5.31 18.05 22.40
C VAL A 370 4.11 18.72 21.76
N THR A 371 4.34 19.72 20.91
CA THR A 371 3.28 20.45 20.20
C THR A 371 3.20 19.98 18.76
N LEU A 372 2.19 19.19 18.41
CA LEU A 372 1.93 18.68 17.07
C LEU A 372 1.25 19.75 16.21
N ASP A 373 1.93 20.20 15.14
CA ASP A 373 1.36 21.08 14.10
C ASP A 373 0.37 20.29 13.26
N PHE A 374 -0.92 20.52 13.52
CA PHE A 374 -1.97 19.72 12.93
C PHE A 374 -2.14 20.07 11.44
N GLN A 375 -2.12 19.05 10.58
CA GLN A 375 -2.64 19.16 9.23
C GLN A 375 -3.64 18.03 8.98
N PRO A 376 -4.69 18.28 8.19
CA PRO A 376 -5.67 17.25 7.84
C PRO A 376 -5.02 16.06 7.16
N PHE A 377 -5.48 14.87 7.51
CA PHE A 377 -5.06 13.62 6.87
C PHE A 377 -6.21 12.62 6.83
N ARG A 378 -6.04 11.58 6.01
CA ARG A 378 -7.02 10.51 5.87
C ARG A 378 -6.36 9.17 6.11
N ILE A 379 -7.07 8.30 6.82
CA ILE A 379 -6.75 6.89 6.93
C ILE A 379 -7.66 6.12 5.99
N TYR A 380 -7.07 5.35 5.08
CA TYR A 380 -7.78 4.45 4.17
C TYR A 380 -7.97 3.08 4.82
N ARG A 381 -8.88 2.25 4.30
CA ARG A 381 -9.18 0.93 4.89
C ARG A 381 -8.00 -0.03 5.00
N ASP A 382 -7.00 0.11 4.14
CA ASP A 382 -5.79 -0.70 4.14
C ASP A 382 -4.58 0.03 4.77
N VAL A 383 -4.79 1.20 5.35
CA VAL A 383 -3.76 2.01 6.01
C VAL A 383 -3.81 1.82 7.52
N GLU A 384 -2.66 1.48 8.07
CA GLU A 384 -2.41 1.34 9.50
C GLU A 384 -1.19 2.18 9.87
N VAL A 385 -1.35 3.07 10.85
CA VAL A 385 -0.27 3.93 11.37
C VAL A 385 0.07 3.47 12.78
N SER A 386 1.28 2.94 12.97
CA SER A 386 1.79 2.64 14.31
C SER A 386 2.76 3.72 14.77
N TYR A 387 2.76 4.03 16.06
CA TYR A 387 3.74 4.91 16.70
C TYR A 387 3.90 4.56 18.17
N SER A 388 4.93 5.10 18.82
CA SER A 388 5.12 4.99 20.26
C SER A 388 5.22 6.36 20.91
N LEU A 389 4.48 6.57 21.99
CA LEU A 389 4.56 7.74 22.83
C LEU A 389 5.30 7.37 24.11
N THR A 390 6.34 8.12 24.42
CA THR A 390 7.11 7.98 25.66
C THR A 390 6.93 9.23 26.50
N ALA A 391 6.45 9.03 27.72
CA ALA A 391 6.32 10.02 28.77
C ALA A 391 7.21 9.60 29.95
N ASN A 392 8.32 10.30 30.15
CA ASN A 392 9.40 9.96 31.07
C ASN A 392 9.85 8.50 30.88
N SER A 393 9.56 7.64 31.86
CA SER A 393 9.90 6.21 31.84
C SER A 393 8.80 5.30 31.28
N VAL A 394 7.60 5.84 31.00
CA VAL A 394 6.46 5.08 30.47
C VAL A 394 6.44 5.19 28.95
N SER A 395 6.57 4.07 28.26
CA SER A 395 6.44 4.00 26.80
C SER A 395 5.26 3.11 26.42
N ARG A 396 4.45 3.59 25.47
CA ARG A 396 3.26 2.91 24.94
C ARG A 396 3.26 2.98 23.43
N SER A 397 2.81 1.91 22.80
CA SER A 397 2.66 1.82 21.35
C SER A 397 1.18 1.85 20.99
N TYR A 398 0.86 2.61 19.95
CA TYR A 398 -0.49 2.85 19.50
C TYR A 398 -0.60 2.55 18.01
N LEU A 399 -1.82 2.23 17.61
CA LEU A 399 -2.23 1.98 16.23
C LEU A 399 -3.39 2.91 15.90
N ILE A 400 -3.25 3.70 14.83
CA ILE A 400 -4.35 4.45 14.21
C ILE A 400 -4.69 3.72 12.92
N ASP A 401 -5.84 3.06 12.92
CA ASP A 401 -6.43 2.44 11.75
C ASP A 401 -7.76 3.10 11.40
N ARG A 402 -8.37 2.61 10.34
CA ARG A 402 -9.60 3.17 9.83
C ARG A 402 -10.77 3.03 10.80
N ASP A 403 -10.90 1.86 11.41
CA ASP A 403 -12.03 1.54 12.28
C ASP A 403 -11.99 2.37 13.58
N LEU A 404 -10.79 2.69 14.08
CA LEU A 404 -10.58 3.63 15.17
C LEU A 404 -11.10 5.03 14.81
N VAL A 405 -10.65 5.58 13.68
CA VAL A 405 -11.01 6.94 13.26
C VAL A 405 -12.52 7.07 13.11
N ASP A 406 -13.13 6.15 12.36
CA ASP A 406 -14.58 6.15 12.11
C ASP A 406 -15.37 5.97 13.41
N ARG A 407 -14.92 5.10 14.33
CA ARG A 407 -15.55 4.92 15.65
C ARG A 407 -15.48 6.16 16.52
N VAL A 408 -14.31 6.78 16.63
CA VAL A 408 -14.08 7.92 17.54
C VAL A 408 -14.76 9.18 17.03
N LEU A 409 -14.71 9.43 15.72
CA LEU A 409 -15.30 10.62 15.10
C LEU A 409 -16.77 10.43 14.71
N GLY A 410 -17.27 9.19 14.67
CA GLY A 410 -18.63 8.89 14.23
C GLY A 410 -18.84 9.12 12.73
N THR A 411 -17.78 9.01 11.93
CA THR A 411 -17.79 9.16 10.46
C THR A 411 -17.58 7.82 9.76
N ASP A 412 -17.66 7.83 8.42
CA ASP A 412 -17.37 6.68 7.56
C ASP A 412 -16.45 7.07 6.38
N ASP A 413 -15.66 8.14 6.56
CA ASP A 413 -14.77 8.71 5.54
C ASP A 413 -13.28 8.70 5.92
N GLY A 414 -12.95 8.43 7.19
CA GLY A 414 -11.60 8.27 7.77
C GLY A 414 -10.77 9.52 7.71
N TRP A 415 -11.44 10.66 7.52
CA TRP A 415 -10.80 11.96 7.58
C TRP A 415 -10.64 12.40 9.02
N VAL A 416 -9.44 12.90 9.32
CA VAL A 416 -9.17 13.70 10.51
C VAL A 416 -8.98 15.13 9.99
N ASN A 417 -10.01 15.96 10.13
CA ASN A 417 -10.09 17.26 9.46
C ASN A 417 -9.61 18.42 10.35
N THR A 418 -9.70 18.25 11.66
CA THR A 418 -9.40 19.31 12.63
C THR A 418 -8.53 18.80 13.77
N ALA A 419 -7.86 19.73 14.46
CA ALA A 419 -7.15 19.39 15.69
C ALA A 419 -8.09 18.76 16.72
N ALA A 420 -9.34 19.22 16.85
CA ALA A 420 -10.33 18.60 17.71
C ALA A 420 -10.56 17.10 17.40
N ASP A 421 -10.59 16.72 16.11
CA ASP A 421 -10.69 15.31 15.70
C ASP A 421 -9.47 14.51 16.16
N MET A 422 -8.27 15.07 15.94
CA MET A 422 -7.02 14.44 16.37
C MET A 422 -6.93 14.34 17.90
N HIS A 423 -7.34 15.37 18.62
CA HIS A 423 -7.44 15.38 20.07
C HIS A 423 -8.33 14.25 20.57
N ALA A 424 -9.51 14.05 19.96
CA ALA A 424 -10.42 12.97 20.33
C ALA A 424 -9.78 11.58 20.12
N ILE A 425 -9.12 11.36 18.98
CA ILE A 425 -8.43 10.10 18.66
C ILE A 425 -7.31 9.83 19.66
N LEU A 426 -6.43 10.81 19.89
CA LEU A 426 -5.30 10.66 20.81
C LEU A 426 -5.77 10.47 22.25
N THR A 427 -6.87 11.12 22.66
CA THR A 427 -7.46 10.96 23.99
C THR A 427 -8.10 9.58 24.18
N ASP A 428 -8.79 9.05 23.17
CA ASP A 428 -9.38 7.70 23.21
C ASP A 428 -8.30 6.60 23.26
N LEU A 429 -7.18 6.80 22.54
CA LEU A 429 -6.04 5.88 22.57
C LEU A 429 -5.23 5.94 23.87
N ASN A 430 -5.14 7.11 24.51
CA ASN A 430 -4.18 7.34 25.58
C ASN A 430 -4.45 6.49 26.83
N ASP A 431 -3.48 5.66 27.18
CA ASP A 431 -3.44 4.91 28.45
C ASP A 431 -2.23 5.28 29.32
N ILE A 432 -1.46 6.32 28.95
CA ILE A 432 -0.35 6.83 29.75
C ILE A 432 -0.91 7.64 30.93
N PRO A 433 -0.55 7.27 32.18
CA PRO A 433 -0.95 8.02 33.36
C PRO A 433 -0.47 9.48 33.31
N ASP A 434 -1.33 10.39 33.78
CA ASP A 434 -1.04 11.82 33.94
C ASP A 434 -0.68 12.55 32.63
N LEU A 435 -0.83 11.91 31.46
CA LEU A 435 -0.70 12.60 30.18
C LEU A 435 -1.93 13.48 29.93
N LEU A 436 -1.67 14.77 29.76
CA LEU A 436 -2.64 15.73 29.27
C LEU A 436 -2.44 15.91 27.77
N ILE A 437 -3.56 15.84 27.05
CA ILE A 437 -3.66 16.11 25.62
C ILE A 437 -4.56 17.33 25.53
N GLU A 438 -4.04 18.42 24.97
CA GLU A 438 -4.74 19.69 24.94
C GLU A 438 -4.74 20.24 23.51
N GLU A 439 -5.85 20.84 23.10
CA GLU A 439 -5.93 21.60 21.86
C GLU A 439 -5.62 23.07 22.16
N THR A 440 -4.58 23.63 21.55
CA THR A 440 -4.20 25.04 21.72
C THR A 440 -3.98 25.69 20.36
N ALA A 441 -4.78 26.69 20.03
CA ALA A 441 -4.66 27.49 18.80
C ALA A 441 -4.67 26.67 17.49
N GLY A 442 -5.31 25.50 17.48
CA GLY A 442 -5.35 24.61 16.31
C GLY A 442 -4.24 23.56 16.26
N ASP A 443 -3.38 23.50 17.29
CA ASP A 443 -2.36 22.47 17.47
C ASP A 443 -2.70 21.53 18.63
N ILE A 444 -2.07 20.36 18.66
CA ILE A 444 -2.17 19.41 19.79
C ILE A 444 -0.94 19.50 20.68
N VAL A 445 -1.13 19.78 21.96
CA VAL A 445 -0.07 19.78 22.96
C VAL A 445 -0.18 18.53 23.82
N LEU A 446 0.85 17.69 23.78
CA LEU A 446 1.04 16.56 24.66
C LEU A 446 1.98 16.96 25.79
N ARG A 447 1.53 16.87 27.03
CA ARG A 447 2.36 17.19 28.20
C ARG A 447 1.94 16.40 29.42
N LEU A 448 2.87 16.15 30.33
CA LEU A 448 2.52 15.53 31.62
C LEU A 448 1.86 16.56 32.54
N ASP A 449 0.92 16.11 33.37
CA ASP A 449 0.23 16.95 34.36
C ASP A 449 1.24 17.48 35.38
N PRO A 450 1.52 18.81 35.42
CA PRO A 450 2.45 19.40 36.37
C PRO A 450 1.94 19.36 37.82
N ALA A 451 0.67 19.03 38.07
CA ALA A 451 0.19 18.83 39.43
C ALA A 451 0.70 17.52 40.05
N VAL A 452 0.94 16.50 39.21
CA VAL A 452 1.35 15.15 39.64
C VAL A 452 2.82 14.92 39.31
N ASN A 453 3.26 15.27 38.10
CA ASN A 453 4.61 15.07 37.64
C ASN A 453 5.50 16.27 37.98
N ARG A 454 6.48 16.08 38.88
CA ARG A 454 7.39 17.14 39.34
C ARG A 454 8.68 17.24 38.54
N GLU A 455 8.97 16.26 37.68
CA GLU A 455 10.22 16.21 36.93
C GLU A 455 10.34 17.40 35.97
N ALA A 456 11.49 18.07 36.00
CA ALA A 456 11.85 19.22 35.18
C ALA A 456 13.18 18.98 34.47
N GLY A 457 13.49 19.82 33.48
CA GLY A 457 14.72 19.72 32.69
C GLY A 457 14.76 18.44 31.86
N THR A 458 15.91 17.76 31.80
CA THR A 458 16.10 16.50 31.06
C THR A 458 15.43 15.28 31.69
N LYS A 459 15.05 15.37 32.96
CA LYS A 459 14.29 14.32 33.67
C LYS A 459 12.84 14.23 33.18
N SER A 460 12.26 15.36 32.79
CA SER A 460 10.99 15.36 32.06
C SER A 460 11.25 15.00 30.60
N ARG A 461 10.43 14.11 30.02
CA ARG A 461 10.57 13.71 28.62
C ARG A 461 9.23 13.39 28.00
N MET A 462 8.94 14.02 26.87
CA MET A 462 7.83 13.66 26.00
C MET A 462 8.36 13.41 24.60
N VAL A 463 8.16 12.20 24.06
CA VAL A 463 8.70 11.81 22.75
C VAL A 463 7.69 10.95 21.98
N VAL A 464 7.37 11.38 20.77
CA VAL A 464 6.75 10.53 19.74
C VAL A 464 7.87 9.87 18.92
N SER A 465 7.82 8.56 18.76
CA SER A 465 8.86 7.80 18.06
C SER A 465 8.30 6.55 17.40
N GLY A 466 9.12 5.88 16.57
CA GLY A 466 8.77 4.58 15.98
C GLY A 466 7.56 4.64 15.05
N LEU A 467 7.33 5.79 14.40
CA LEU A 467 6.19 5.97 13.51
C LEU A 467 6.39 5.18 12.21
N GLN A 468 5.41 4.32 11.88
CA GLN A 468 5.42 3.50 10.67
C GLN A 468 4.03 3.46 10.03
N VAL A 469 3.99 3.38 8.71
CA VAL A 469 2.76 3.15 7.94
C VAL A 469 2.92 1.86 7.15
N ASN A 470 1.98 0.93 7.32
CA ASN A 470 2.08 -0.44 6.79
C ASN A 470 2.24 -0.54 5.26
N ILE A 471 1.74 0.44 4.50
CA ILE A 471 1.79 0.45 3.04
C ILE A 471 2.96 1.25 2.45
N GLU A 472 3.82 1.84 3.29
CA GLU A 472 5.00 2.56 2.81
C GLU A 472 6.17 1.61 2.47
N PRO A 473 7.00 1.91 1.46
CA PRO A 473 7.06 3.16 0.69
C PRO A 473 5.94 3.31 -0.35
N LEU A 474 5.42 4.53 -0.47
CA LEU A 474 4.40 4.91 -1.46
C LEU A 474 4.96 5.88 -2.49
N THR A 475 4.30 5.93 -3.64
CA THR A 475 4.57 6.93 -4.67
C THR A 475 4.08 8.31 -4.18
N ALA A 476 4.98 9.20 -3.76
CA ALA A 476 4.62 10.55 -3.30
C ALA A 476 4.55 11.57 -4.45
N ILE A 477 5.28 11.31 -5.54
CA ILE A 477 5.41 12.19 -6.71
C ILE A 477 5.00 11.38 -7.94
N GLY A 478 4.23 11.95 -8.87
CA GLY A 478 3.84 11.26 -10.10
C GLY A 478 4.98 11.19 -11.10
N ILE A 479 4.91 10.25 -12.06
CA ILE A 479 5.96 10.12 -13.09
C ILE A 479 6.13 11.40 -13.91
N LEU A 480 5.04 12.16 -14.08
CA LEU A 480 5.00 13.40 -14.86
C LEU A 480 5.59 14.60 -14.11
N ASP A 481 5.75 14.48 -12.78
CA ASP A 481 6.27 15.54 -11.92
C ASP A 481 7.79 15.40 -11.69
N VAL A 482 8.41 14.36 -12.26
CA VAL A 482 9.87 14.18 -12.22
C VAL A 482 10.54 15.26 -13.07
N ASP A 483 11.18 16.21 -12.39
CA ASP A 483 11.96 17.29 -12.99
C ASP A 483 13.34 17.45 -12.33
N VAL A 484 14.38 16.95 -12.99
CA VAL A 484 15.78 17.02 -12.52
C VAL A 484 16.44 18.37 -12.79
N ALA A 485 15.87 19.19 -13.68
CA ALA A 485 16.39 20.52 -13.98
C ALA A 485 15.91 21.54 -12.95
N ALA A 486 14.64 21.45 -12.54
CA ALA A 486 14.07 22.30 -11.50
C ALA A 486 14.52 21.89 -10.09
N ASN A 487 14.64 20.59 -9.82
CA ASN A 487 14.93 20.05 -8.49
C ASN A 487 16.18 19.16 -8.48
N PRO A 488 17.39 19.74 -8.63
CA PRO A 488 18.63 18.96 -8.75
C PRO A 488 19.01 18.19 -7.49
N ASN A 489 18.47 18.57 -6.33
CA ASN A 489 18.71 17.89 -5.04
C ASN A 489 17.74 16.72 -4.80
N ALA A 490 16.73 16.53 -5.65
CA ALA A 490 15.68 15.53 -5.48
C ALA A 490 15.90 14.26 -6.32
N ILE A 491 17.05 14.14 -6.99
CA ILE A 491 17.30 13.06 -7.97
C ILE A 491 17.31 11.68 -7.30
N GLU A 492 17.88 11.56 -6.11
CA GLU A 492 17.86 10.31 -5.33
C GLU A 492 16.43 9.92 -4.94
N ASP A 493 15.62 10.89 -4.52
CA ASP A 493 14.20 10.66 -4.21
C ASP A 493 13.44 10.23 -5.46
N TYR A 494 13.62 10.92 -6.60
CA TYR A 494 12.99 10.52 -7.86
C TYR A 494 13.37 9.10 -8.26
N LEU A 495 14.63 8.68 -8.05
CA LEU A 495 15.06 7.31 -8.35
C LEU A 495 14.28 6.28 -7.53
N GLN A 496 14.09 6.54 -6.22
CA GLN A 496 13.28 5.68 -5.35
C GLN A 496 11.79 5.67 -5.74
N GLN A 497 11.25 6.83 -6.12
CA GLN A 497 9.86 6.97 -6.54
C GLN A 497 9.59 6.22 -7.85
N VAL A 498 10.47 6.35 -8.85
CA VAL A 498 10.37 5.62 -10.13
C VAL A 498 10.57 4.12 -9.93
N ASP A 499 11.44 3.69 -9.01
CA ASP A 499 11.56 2.27 -8.67
C ASP A 499 10.26 1.69 -8.07
N THR A 500 9.65 2.42 -7.14
CA THR A 500 8.35 2.07 -6.56
C THR A 500 7.26 1.97 -7.64
N MET A 501 7.22 2.91 -8.59
CA MET A 501 6.32 2.86 -9.74
C MET A 501 6.57 1.61 -10.60
N GLN A 502 7.83 1.27 -10.87
CA GLN A 502 8.16 0.08 -11.66
C GLN A 502 7.68 -1.21 -10.96
N GLN A 503 7.86 -1.32 -9.64
CA GLN A 503 7.35 -2.47 -8.87
C GLN A 503 5.82 -2.59 -8.95
N ARG A 504 5.09 -1.45 -8.92
CA ARG A 504 3.63 -1.40 -9.10
C ARG A 504 3.23 -1.84 -10.51
N VAL A 505 3.93 -1.37 -11.55
CA VAL A 505 3.69 -1.76 -12.95
C VAL A 505 3.95 -3.26 -13.18
N VAL A 506 5.04 -3.81 -12.61
CA VAL A 506 5.34 -5.26 -12.67
C VAL A 506 4.23 -6.07 -11.99
N SER A 507 3.74 -5.60 -10.84
CA SER A 507 2.62 -6.24 -10.13
C SER A 507 1.33 -6.21 -10.97
N GLY A 508 1.05 -5.09 -11.66
CA GLY A 508 -0.08 -4.97 -12.58
C GLY A 508 0.04 -5.89 -13.80
N ALA A 509 1.24 -5.99 -14.39
CA ALA A 509 1.52 -6.92 -15.48
C ALA A 509 1.31 -8.38 -15.05
N ALA A 510 1.70 -8.75 -13.81
CA ALA A 510 1.45 -10.08 -13.27
C ALA A 510 -0.05 -10.38 -13.11
N VAL A 511 -0.86 -9.40 -12.69
CA VAL A 511 -2.33 -9.53 -12.62
C VAL A 511 -2.93 -9.77 -14.01
N LEU A 512 -2.52 -8.98 -15.01
CA LEU A 512 -2.96 -9.17 -16.40
C LEU A 512 -2.51 -10.52 -16.97
N GLY A 513 -1.28 -10.96 -16.68
CA GLY A 513 -0.79 -12.28 -17.06
C GLY A 513 -1.59 -13.43 -16.45
N ALA A 514 -2.00 -13.31 -15.18
CA ALA A 514 -2.87 -14.30 -14.53
C ALA A 514 -4.28 -14.34 -15.17
N ILE A 515 -4.82 -13.16 -15.55
CA ILE A 515 -6.10 -13.07 -16.28
C ILE A 515 -5.97 -13.73 -17.66
N SER A 516 -4.89 -13.44 -18.41
CA SER A 516 -4.61 -14.05 -19.71
C SER A 516 -4.59 -15.57 -19.60
N LYS A 517 -3.86 -16.14 -18.63
CA LYS A 517 -3.87 -17.60 -18.38
C LYS A 517 -5.24 -18.15 -18.03
N ARG A 518 -6.05 -17.42 -17.26
CA ARG A 518 -7.42 -17.84 -16.96
C ARG A 518 -8.31 -17.84 -18.20
N LEU A 519 -8.17 -16.84 -19.08
CA LEU A 519 -8.92 -16.76 -20.34
C LEU A 519 -8.49 -17.87 -21.32
N GLU A 520 -7.20 -18.17 -21.42
CA GLU A 520 -6.68 -19.30 -22.20
C GLU A 520 -7.31 -20.62 -21.73
N MET A 521 -7.31 -20.87 -20.41
CA MET A 521 -7.92 -22.08 -19.83
C MET A 521 -9.42 -22.18 -20.15
N GLN A 522 -10.16 -21.07 -20.04
CA GLN A 522 -11.60 -21.06 -20.33
C GLN A 522 -11.91 -21.21 -21.81
N THR A 523 -11.04 -20.68 -22.68
CA THR A 523 -11.14 -20.85 -24.14
C THR A 523 -10.98 -22.32 -24.49
N GLU A 524 -9.96 -22.98 -23.94
CA GLU A 524 -9.70 -24.39 -24.19
C GLU A 524 -10.80 -25.30 -23.63
N PHE A 525 -11.32 -24.98 -22.43
CA PHE A 525 -12.48 -25.68 -21.87
C PHE A 525 -13.71 -25.54 -22.77
N THR A 526 -14.07 -24.32 -23.16
CA THR A 526 -15.23 -24.03 -24.02
C THR A 526 -15.11 -24.74 -25.36
N ARG A 527 -13.91 -24.73 -25.97
CA ARG A 527 -13.60 -25.46 -27.20
C ARG A 527 -13.83 -26.97 -27.04
N THR A 528 -13.31 -27.55 -25.96
CA THR A 528 -13.42 -28.99 -25.69
C THR A 528 -14.87 -29.41 -25.43
N VAL A 529 -15.62 -28.63 -24.64
CA VAL A 529 -17.04 -28.88 -24.39
C VAL A 529 -17.84 -28.80 -25.69
N THR A 530 -17.60 -27.77 -26.50
CA THR A 530 -18.27 -27.60 -27.80
C THR A 530 -18.03 -28.81 -28.72
N GLN A 531 -16.77 -29.24 -28.87
CA GLN A 531 -16.42 -30.42 -29.68
C GLN A 531 -17.07 -31.71 -29.16
N THR A 532 -17.13 -31.87 -27.84
CA THR A 532 -17.76 -33.05 -27.22
C THR A 532 -19.27 -33.05 -27.44
N LEU A 533 -19.92 -31.88 -27.33
CA LEU A 533 -21.35 -31.73 -27.62
C LEU A 533 -21.65 -31.98 -29.10
N GLU A 534 -20.83 -31.47 -30.02
CA GLU A 534 -20.97 -31.73 -31.46
C GLU A 534 -20.87 -33.22 -31.78
N GLN A 535 -19.88 -33.92 -31.22
CA GLN A 535 -19.77 -35.38 -31.36
C GLN A 535 -20.95 -36.13 -30.73
N GLY A 536 -21.44 -35.65 -29.57
CA GLY A 536 -22.63 -36.20 -28.92
C GLY A 536 -23.88 -36.05 -29.76
N ILE A 537 -24.11 -34.85 -30.33
CA ILE A 537 -25.20 -34.58 -31.28
C ILE A 537 -25.07 -35.53 -32.47
N SER A 538 -23.88 -35.62 -33.07
CA SER A 538 -23.63 -36.47 -34.23
C SER A 538 -24.02 -37.93 -33.97
N ARG A 539 -23.61 -38.50 -32.82
CA ARG A 539 -23.99 -39.87 -32.43
C ARG A 539 -25.50 -40.07 -32.21
N LEU A 540 -26.21 -39.03 -31.79
CA LEU A 540 -27.65 -39.11 -31.54
C LEU A 540 -28.45 -39.07 -32.83
N VAL A 541 -28.11 -38.15 -33.74
CA VAL A 541 -28.97 -37.79 -34.87
C VAL A 541 -28.40 -38.10 -36.25
N ASP A 542 -27.09 -38.27 -36.40
CA ASP A 542 -26.50 -38.47 -37.72
C ASP A 542 -26.70 -39.91 -38.19
N ALA A 543 -26.80 -40.08 -39.50
CA ALA A 543 -26.85 -41.37 -40.15
C ALA A 543 -25.42 -41.85 -40.45
N ASP A 544 -25.12 -43.11 -40.12
CA ASP A 544 -23.91 -43.76 -40.62
C ASP A 544 -24.07 -43.99 -42.13
N MET A 545 -23.32 -43.24 -42.93
CA MET A 545 -23.46 -43.27 -44.39
C MET A 545 -23.01 -44.60 -44.99
N GLU A 546 -22.11 -45.34 -44.35
CA GLU A 546 -21.68 -46.66 -44.81
C GLU A 546 -22.76 -47.71 -44.56
N GLU A 547 -23.33 -47.72 -43.35
CA GLU A 547 -24.45 -48.62 -43.01
C GLU A 547 -25.69 -48.27 -43.85
N THR A 548 -26.06 -47.00 -43.91
CA THR A 548 -27.28 -46.54 -44.60
C THR A 548 -27.18 -46.81 -46.11
N SER A 549 -26.01 -46.60 -46.72
CA SER A 549 -25.75 -46.93 -48.12
C SER A 549 -25.84 -48.44 -48.40
N THR A 550 -25.25 -49.27 -47.53
CA THR A 550 -25.30 -50.73 -47.67
C THR A 550 -26.73 -51.24 -47.52
N ARG A 551 -27.47 -50.71 -46.54
CA ARG A 551 -28.86 -51.05 -46.28
C ARG A 551 -29.78 -50.60 -47.40
N TYR A 552 -29.56 -49.41 -47.98
CA TYR A 552 -30.31 -48.93 -49.14
C TYR A 552 -30.14 -49.89 -50.34
N ARG A 553 -28.91 -50.31 -50.65
CA ARG A 553 -28.65 -51.29 -51.71
C ARG A 553 -29.34 -52.64 -51.45
N ALA A 554 -29.34 -53.10 -50.19
CA ALA A 554 -30.03 -54.33 -49.81
C ALA A 554 -31.56 -54.21 -49.96
N LEU A 555 -32.15 -53.08 -49.53
CA LEU A 555 -33.58 -52.80 -49.70
C LEU A 555 -33.98 -52.71 -51.17
N GLU A 556 -33.13 -52.12 -52.02
CA GLU A 556 -33.37 -52.05 -53.46
C GLU A 556 -33.38 -53.45 -54.10
N ALA A 557 -32.43 -54.32 -53.70
CA ALA A 557 -32.42 -55.71 -54.13
C ALA A 557 -33.66 -56.49 -53.63
N GLN A 558 -34.07 -56.29 -52.37
CA GLN A 558 -35.28 -56.89 -51.81
C GLN A 558 -36.56 -56.39 -52.50
N ARG A 559 -36.61 -55.11 -52.87
CA ARG A 559 -37.72 -54.50 -53.62
C ARG A 559 -37.85 -55.15 -54.99
N GLN A 560 -36.74 -55.35 -55.70
CA GLN A 560 -36.74 -56.06 -56.99
C GLN A 560 -37.25 -57.50 -56.86
N LEU A 561 -36.82 -58.23 -55.83
CA LEU A 561 -37.32 -59.58 -55.52
C LEU A 561 -38.80 -59.60 -55.11
N ALA A 562 -39.27 -58.59 -54.36
CA ALA A 562 -40.67 -58.46 -53.95
C ALA A 562 -41.58 -58.12 -55.13
N VAL A 563 -41.12 -57.32 -56.09
CA VAL A 563 -41.84 -57.08 -57.36
C VAL A 563 -41.94 -58.38 -58.17
N GLN A 564 -40.86 -59.18 -58.23
CA GLN A 564 -40.89 -60.50 -58.88
C GLN A 564 -41.82 -61.49 -58.13
N SER A 565 -41.79 -61.49 -56.80
CA SER A 565 -42.66 -62.35 -55.98
C SER A 565 -44.13 -61.93 -56.11
N LEU A 566 -44.42 -60.63 -56.19
CA LEU A 566 -45.75 -60.11 -56.46
C LEU A 566 -46.23 -60.52 -57.86
N SER A 567 -45.38 -60.48 -58.89
CA SER A 567 -45.75 -60.92 -60.25
C SER A 567 -46.00 -62.44 -60.32
N LEU A 568 -45.21 -63.24 -59.60
CA LEU A 568 -45.41 -64.69 -59.41
C LEU A 568 -46.69 -65.02 -58.61
N ALA A 569 -46.97 -64.26 -57.56
CA ALA A 569 -48.19 -64.40 -56.75
C ALA A 569 -49.45 -63.97 -57.53
N ASN A 570 -49.30 -63.08 -58.51
CA ASN A 570 -50.40 -62.67 -59.40
C ASN A 570 -50.66 -63.67 -60.53
N SER A 571 -49.67 -64.47 -60.95
CA SER A 571 -49.80 -65.48 -62.00
C SER A 571 -50.15 -66.89 -61.51
N THR A 572 -50.06 -67.14 -60.20
CA THR A 572 -50.43 -68.43 -59.58
C THR A 572 -51.92 -68.82 -59.74
N PRO A 573 -52.89 -67.89 -59.67
CA PRO A 573 -54.30 -68.19 -59.97
C PRO A 573 -54.51 -68.71 -61.40
N ASP A 574 -53.74 -68.22 -62.38
CA ASP A 574 -53.82 -68.66 -63.79
C ASP A 574 -53.27 -70.08 -63.97
N ILE A 575 -52.19 -70.43 -63.25
CA ILE A 575 -51.65 -71.79 -63.21
C ILE A 575 -52.64 -72.76 -62.55
N ALA A 576 -53.31 -72.35 -61.47
CA ALA A 576 -54.35 -73.16 -60.83
C ALA A 576 -55.58 -73.37 -61.74
N LEU A 577 -55.97 -72.36 -62.53
CA LEU A 577 -57.03 -72.47 -63.54
C LEU A 577 -56.67 -73.43 -64.69
N SER A 578 -55.37 -73.63 -64.99
CA SER A 578 -54.91 -74.60 -65.99
C SER A 578 -55.01 -76.06 -65.54
N LEU A 579 -55.05 -76.33 -64.21
CA LEU A 579 -55.17 -77.68 -63.63
C LEU A 579 -56.63 -78.16 -63.49
N PHE A 580 -57.61 -77.26 -63.67
CA PHE A 580 -59.04 -77.58 -63.67
C PHE A 580 -59.66 -77.56 -65.09
N ARG A 581 -58.82 -77.54 -66.13
CA ARG A 581 -59.24 -77.73 -67.53
C ARG A 581 -59.03 -79.16 -68.00
#